data_AF-A0AAE1XZP2-F1
#
_entry.id   AF-A0AAE1XZP2-F1
#
_cell.length_a   1.000
_cell.length_b   1.000
_cell.length_c   1.000
_cell.angle_alpha   90.00
_cell.angle_beta   90.00
_cell.angle_gamma   90.00
#
_symmetry.space_group_name_H-M   'P 1'
#
loop_
_entity.id
_entity.type
_entity.pdbx_description
1 polymer ?
#
loop_
_entity_poly.entity_id
_entity_poly.type
_entity_poly.pdbx_seq_one_letter_code
_entity_poly.pdbx_strand_id
1 'polypeptide(L)'
;MDTALIHRPLMCVSLPTNFCKDYKKVLLNCNFFSNAAASSFRCRCIKNENSSESQEGFSVLRRDIHGDIGSVWSSMGFYMFSIHIPLSYGGLSVAAKILHQPVLNPQMEAFLILGIQTLELGIVLLLLQYPGKPQYDLQDFFCPDESPKQRSWLLASVLGFGFLLSLVFITSDIADRLMGPKDVNNPFLKEILSSGSSSVTACILVYCIITPLLEEVVYRGFLLTSLASKMKWQQAVTFSSIVFSAAHFSGENFLQLLIVGFVLGCSYCWTGNLRSSVAIHSLYNALVLFFTFIS
;
A
#
# COMPACT_ATOMS: atom_id res chain seq x y z
N MET A 1 -36.22 22.81 -79.78
CA MET A 1 -34.82 22.49 -80.12
C MET A 1 -33.98 22.92 -78.94
N ASP A 2 -33.38 21.97 -78.24
CA ASP A 2 -31.97 21.97 -77.82
C ASP A 2 -31.75 20.99 -76.66
N THR A 3 -31.04 19.92 -76.98
CA THR A 3 -30.49 18.90 -76.09
C THR A 3 -29.08 19.27 -75.67
N ALA A 4 -28.74 19.16 -74.39
CA ALA A 4 -27.36 19.06 -73.92
C ALA A 4 -27.24 18.15 -72.70
N LEU A 5 -26.21 17.31 -72.73
CA LEU A 5 -25.92 16.12 -71.92
C LEU A 5 -25.40 16.42 -70.50
N ILE A 6 -25.64 15.44 -69.63
CA ILE A 6 -25.33 15.37 -68.19
C ILE A 6 -23.88 14.90 -67.96
N HIS A 7 -23.13 15.61 -67.11
CA HIS A 7 -21.93 15.09 -66.44
C HIS A 7 -21.92 15.50 -64.95
N ARG A 8 -21.87 14.53 -64.03
CA ARG A 8 -21.59 14.74 -62.59
C ARG A 8 -20.08 14.58 -62.33
N PRO A 9 -19.43 15.46 -61.54
CA PRO A 9 -18.09 15.20 -61.00
C PRO A 9 -18.11 14.62 -59.58
N LEU A 10 -17.00 13.92 -59.28
CA LEU A 10 -16.71 13.05 -58.15
C LEU A 10 -16.42 13.77 -56.82
N MET A 11 -16.61 13.04 -55.72
CA MET A 11 -16.16 13.34 -54.36
C MET A 11 -14.62 13.39 -54.25
N CYS A 12 -14.10 14.41 -53.56
CA CYS A 12 -12.72 14.44 -53.06
C CYS A 12 -12.67 13.94 -51.61
N VAL A 13 -11.87 12.90 -51.39
CA VAL A 13 -11.47 12.34 -50.09
C VAL A 13 -10.24 13.11 -49.58
N SER A 14 -10.24 13.53 -48.31
CA SER A 14 -9.03 14.03 -47.62
C SER A 14 -8.83 13.32 -46.28
N LEU A 15 -7.63 12.74 -46.11
CA LEU A 15 -7.16 12.03 -44.92
C LEU A 15 -6.93 12.96 -43.72
N PRO A 16 -7.06 12.49 -42.46
CA PRO A 16 -6.45 13.15 -41.31
C PRO A 16 -4.99 12.69 -41.13
N THR A 17 -4.11 13.68 -41.07
CA THR A 17 -2.68 13.58 -40.75
C THR A 17 -2.47 13.31 -39.25
N ASN A 18 -1.66 12.31 -38.97
CA ASN A 18 -1.13 11.98 -37.65
C ASN A 18 -0.16 13.05 -37.14
N PHE A 19 0.06 13.01 -35.82
CA PHE A 19 1.26 13.48 -35.10
C PHE A 19 1.44 15.00 -34.88
N CYS A 20 1.51 15.35 -33.58
CA CYS A 20 2.37 16.37 -32.96
C CYS A 20 1.60 17.39 -32.10
N LYS A 21 1.46 17.07 -30.79
CA LYS A 21 1.74 17.97 -29.65
C LYS A 21 1.54 17.24 -28.32
N ASP A 22 2.45 16.31 -28.07
CA ASP A 22 2.98 16.08 -26.73
C ASP A 22 3.80 17.30 -26.28
N TYR A 23 3.98 17.43 -24.96
CA TYR A 23 4.82 18.41 -24.24
C TYR A 23 4.29 19.85 -24.11
N LYS A 24 3.36 20.05 -23.16
CA LYS A 24 3.38 21.22 -22.26
C LYS A 24 2.49 21.05 -21.01
N LYS A 25 2.96 20.29 -20.02
CA LYS A 25 2.72 20.56 -18.58
C LYS A 25 3.64 19.71 -17.67
N VAL A 26 4.94 19.81 -17.90
CA VAL A 26 5.94 19.75 -16.83
C VAL A 26 6.13 21.20 -16.37
N LEU A 27 6.19 21.40 -15.05
CA LEU A 27 6.27 22.67 -14.28
C LEU A 27 4.94 23.29 -13.83
N LEU A 28 4.57 22.99 -12.58
CA LEU A 28 4.11 23.94 -11.53
C LEU A 28 3.92 23.13 -10.24
N ASN A 29 5.02 22.81 -9.54
CA ASN A 29 5.46 23.43 -8.28
C ASN A 29 4.40 23.40 -7.15
N CYS A 30 4.62 22.51 -6.19
CA CYS A 30 4.16 22.68 -4.81
C CYS A 30 4.87 23.90 -4.22
N ASN A 31 4.21 25.07 -4.24
CA ASN A 31 4.69 26.22 -3.49
C ASN A 31 4.30 26.07 -2.01
N PHE A 32 5.29 25.63 -1.23
CA PHE A 32 5.43 25.96 0.18
C PHE A 32 5.55 27.50 0.28
N PHE A 33 4.61 28.16 0.96
CA PHE A 33 4.46 29.63 1.10
C PHE A 33 4.14 30.45 -0.16
N SER A 34 2.89 30.94 -0.26
CA SER A 34 2.53 32.38 -0.49
C SER A 34 1.07 32.53 -0.91
N ASN A 35 0.41 33.52 -0.33
CA ASN A 35 -0.92 34.01 -0.65
C ASN A 35 -1.08 34.51 -2.08
N ALA A 36 -2.38 34.60 -2.46
CA ALA A 36 -3.02 35.50 -3.43
C ALA A 36 -3.61 34.87 -4.70
N ALA A 37 -4.94 34.96 -4.72
CA ALA A 37 -5.91 34.91 -5.80
C ALA A 37 -5.42 34.88 -7.27
N ALA A 38 -5.99 33.94 -8.04
CA ALA A 38 -6.40 34.19 -9.42
C ALA A 38 -7.50 33.19 -9.82
N SER A 39 -8.72 33.69 -10.02
CA SER A 39 -9.87 32.99 -10.56
C SER A 39 -9.70 32.68 -12.05
N SER A 40 -10.02 31.45 -12.48
CA SER A 40 -10.27 31.15 -13.89
C SER A 40 -11.36 30.08 -14.01
N PHE A 41 -12.47 30.51 -14.61
CA PHE A 41 -13.63 29.69 -14.95
C PHE A 41 -13.25 28.59 -15.95
N ARG A 42 -13.69 27.34 -15.72
CA ARG A 42 -13.93 26.39 -16.81
C ARG A 42 -15.02 25.36 -16.50
N CYS A 43 -15.85 25.14 -17.52
CA CYS A 43 -17.18 24.54 -17.51
C CYS A 43 -17.27 23.15 -16.87
N ARG A 44 -18.33 22.96 -16.07
CA ARG A 44 -18.76 21.68 -15.50
C ARG A 44 -19.80 21.04 -16.44
N CYS A 45 -19.46 19.93 -17.09
CA CYS A 45 -20.45 19.09 -17.74
C CYS A 45 -21.18 18.28 -16.65
N ILE A 46 -22.42 18.66 -16.34
CA ILE A 46 -23.31 17.86 -15.49
C ILE A 46 -23.82 16.71 -16.35
N LYS A 47 -23.30 15.50 -16.14
CA LYS A 47 -23.92 14.28 -16.63
C LYS A 47 -24.90 13.81 -15.56
N ASN A 48 -26.18 13.89 -15.88
CA ASN A 48 -27.27 13.48 -15.01
C ASN A 48 -27.57 12.00 -15.31
N GLU A 49 -27.15 11.07 -14.45
CA GLU A 49 -27.57 9.67 -14.53
C GLU A 49 -27.46 9.01 -13.14
N ASN A 50 -28.65 8.73 -12.58
CA ASN A 50 -28.98 7.84 -11.47
C ASN A 50 -28.19 7.96 -10.16
N SER A 51 -28.85 8.64 -9.22
CA SER A 51 -28.67 8.55 -7.78
C SER A 51 -28.61 7.09 -7.30
N SER A 52 -27.41 6.53 -7.18
CA SER A 52 -27.13 5.65 -6.06
C SER A 52 -26.84 6.57 -4.88
N GLU A 53 -27.66 6.51 -3.84
CA GLU A 53 -27.44 7.23 -2.60
C GLU A 53 -26.00 7.00 -2.15
N SER A 54 -25.18 8.05 -2.21
CA SER A 54 -23.92 8.09 -1.48
C SER A 54 -24.27 8.22 0.00
N GLN A 55 -24.67 7.11 0.62
CA GLN A 55 -24.65 7.03 2.07
C GLN A 55 -23.24 7.43 2.51
N GLU A 56 -23.16 8.44 3.38
CA GLU A 56 -21.95 8.79 4.14
C GLU A 56 -21.58 7.60 5.06
N GLY A 57 -21.12 6.50 4.46
CA GLY A 57 -20.74 5.29 5.15
C GLY A 57 -19.35 5.42 5.78
N PHE A 58 -19.02 4.46 6.65
CA PHE A 58 -17.69 4.37 7.27
C PHE A 58 -16.56 4.37 6.23
N SER A 59 -16.70 3.60 5.15
CA SER A 59 -15.67 3.47 4.12
C SER A 59 -15.80 4.51 3.00
N VAL A 60 -14.69 5.17 2.63
CA VAL A 60 -14.58 6.05 1.45
C VAL A 60 -14.09 5.34 0.18
N LEU A 61 -13.61 4.09 0.29
CA LEU A 61 -13.12 3.34 -0.87
C LEU A 61 -14.22 3.14 -1.91
N ARG A 62 -13.93 3.49 -3.16
CA ARG A 62 -14.90 3.42 -4.26
C ARG A 62 -15.12 2.00 -4.76
N ARG A 63 -16.33 1.74 -5.26
CA ARG A 63 -16.74 0.44 -5.83
C ARG A 63 -16.59 0.34 -7.35
N ASP A 64 -16.14 1.39 -8.01
CA ASP A 64 -16.19 1.55 -9.48
C ASP A 64 -14.99 0.95 -10.24
N ILE A 65 -14.07 0.27 -9.55
CA ILE A 65 -12.89 -0.36 -10.17
C ILE A 65 -13.32 -1.61 -10.98
N HIS A 66 -13.25 -1.50 -12.30
CA HIS A 66 -13.40 -2.60 -13.25
C HIS A 66 -12.13 -3.47 -13.29
N GLY A 67 -11.84 -4.20 -12.22
CA GLY A 67 -10.86 -5.28 -12.21
C GLY A 67 -11.56 -6.64 -12.05
N ASP A 68 -11.10 -7.69 -12.72
CA ASP A 68 -11.58 -9.06 -12.47
C ASP A 68 -10.95 -9.60 -11.17
N ILE A 69 -11.78 -10.17 -10.28
CA ILE A 69 -11.30 -10.73 -8.99
C ILE A 69 -10.32 -11.89 -9.22
N GLY A 70 -10.46 -12.64 -10.32
CA GLY A 70 -9.50 -13.67 -10.71
C GLY A 70 -8.10 -13.11 -10.97
N SER A 71 -8.02 -11.93 -11.58
CA SER A 71 -6.74 -11.24 -11.78
C SER A 71 -6.11 -10.79 -10.47
N VAL A 72 -6.89 -10.46 -9.43
CA VAL A 72 -6.37 -10.02 -8.13
C VAL A 72 -5.65 -11.17 -7.44
N TRP A 73 -6.30 -12.34 -7.34
CA TRP A 73 -5.70 -13.51 -6.71
C TRP A 73 -4.51 -14.06 -7.49
N SER A 74 -4.53 -13.99 -8.82
CA SER A 74 -3.37 -14.36 -9.64
C SER A 74 -2.19 -13.43 -9.40
N SER A 75 -2.40 -12.11 -9.31
CA SER A 75 -1.35 -11.14 -8.99
C SER A 75 -0.83 -11.32 -7.58
N MET A 76 -1.71 -11.57 -6.60
CA MET A 76 -1.31 -11.85 -5.23
C MET A 76 -0.51 -13.16 -5.13
N GLY A 77 -0.94 -14.20 -5.85
CA GLY A 77 -0.20 -15.47 -5.92
C GLY A 77 1.19 -15.29 -6.53
N PHE A 78 1.31 -14.55 -7.63
CA PHE A 78 2.61 -14.22 -8.22
C PHE A 78 3.49 -13.44 -7.23
N TYR A 79 2.95 -12.40 -6.59
CA TYR A 79 3.68 -11.65 -5.58
C TYR A 79 4.16 -12.56 -4.43
N MET A 80 3.26 -13.38 -3.86
CA MET A 80 3.61 -14.24 -2.73
C MET A 80 4.66 -15.28 -3.09
N PHE A 81 4.44 -16.07 -4.16
CA PHE A 81 5.27 -17.23 -4.45
C PHE A 81 6.52 -16.90 -5.27
N SER A 82 6.50 -15.83 -6.07
CA SER A 82 7.63 -15.45 -6.93
C SER A 82 8.48 -14.31 -6.38
N ILE A 83 7.95 -13.50 -5.46
CA ILE A 83 8.64 -12.31 -4.95
C ILE A 83 8.81 -12.39 -3.43
N HIS A 84 7.72 -12.32 -2.67
CA HIS A 84 7.74 -12.18 -1.22
C HIS A 84 8.41 -13.37 -0.53
N ILE A 85 7.93 -14.60 -0.76
CA ILE A 85 8.49 -15.79 -0.09
C ILE A 85 9.98 -15.98 -0.41
N PRO A 86 10.41 -15.96 -1.69
CA PRO A 86 11.82 -16.10 -2.03
C PRO A 86 12.72 -15.01 -1.45
N LEU A 87 12.29 -13.74 -1.47
CA LEU A 87 13.10 -12.62 -0.98
C LEU A 87 13.08 -12.57 0.56
N SER A 88 11.91 -12.54 1.18
CA SER A 88 11.76 -12.33 2.62
C SER A 88 12.24 -13.52 3.46
N TYR A 89 12.04 -14.78 3.01
CA TYR A 89 12.42 -15.97 3.77
C TYR A 89 13.64 -16.71 3.19
N GLY A 90 13.88 -16.59 1.88
CA GLY A 90 15.02 -17.22 1.20
C GLY A 90 16.20 -16.29 0.94
N GLY A 91 15.99 -14.97 0.97
CA GLY A 91 16.96 -13.99 0.46
C GLY A 91 18.27 -13.97 1.23
N LEU A 92 18.23 -14.06 2.57
CA LEU A 92 19.42 -14.13 3.40
C LEU A 92 20.26 -15.38 3.09
N SER A 93 19.62 -16.54 2.94
CA SER A 93 20.31 -17.81 2.60
C SER A 93 20.98 -17.74 1.23
N VAL A 94 20.33 -17.11 0.26
CA VAL A 94 20.92 -16.89 -1.08
C VAL A 94 22.10 -15.91 -1.00
N ALA A 95 21.95 -14.81 -0.26
CA ALA A 95 23.01 -13.83 -0.06
C ALA A 95 24.24 -14.43 0.64
N ALA A 96 24.04 -15.22 1.70
CA ALA A 96 25.08 -15.98 2.38
C ALA A 96 25.88 -16.87 1.42
N LYS A 97 25.18 -17.58 0.53
CA LYS A 97 25.80 -18.45 -0.48
C LYS A 97 26.60 -17.66 -1.52
N ILE A 98 26.08 -16.51 -2.00
CA ILE A 98 26.77 -15.63 -2.95
C ILE A 98 28.03 -15.02 -2.32
N LEU A 99 27.96 -14.64 -1.05
CA LEU A 99 29.08 -14.07 -0.30
C LEU A 99 30.10 -15.12 0.17
N HIS A 100 29.86 -16.42 -0.11
CA HIS A 100 30.67 -17.53 0.37
C HIS A 100 30.87 -17.54 1.90
N GLN A 101 29.88 -17.03 2.64
CA GLN A 101 29.88 -16.98 4.10
C GLN A 101 28.67 -17.76 4.63
N PRO A 102 28.86 -18.96 5.21
CA PRO A 102 27.74 -19.78 5.70
C PRO A 102 27.09 -19.20 6.96
N VAL A 103 27.82 -18.38 7.71
CA VAL A 103 27.33 -17.63 8.87
C VAL A 103 27.63 -16.16 8.61
N LEU A 104 26.58 -15.36 8.49
CA LEU A 104 26.69 -13.93 8.30
C LEU A 104 26.90 -13.24 9.65
N ASN A 105 27.68 -12.16 9.65
CA ASN A 105 27.74 -11.29 10.82
C ASN A 105 26.36 -10.61 11.01
N PRO A 106 25.84 -10.46 12.24
CA PRO A 106 24.54 -9.81 12.49
C PRO A 106 24.40 -8.41 11.88
N GLN A 107 25.49 -7.64 11.82
CA GLN A 107 25.50 -6.34 11.15
C GLN A 107 25.31 -6.49 9.63
N MET A 108 25.92 -7.49 9.01
CA MET A 108 25.73 -7.80 7.58
C MET A 108 24.29 -8.26 7.33
N GLU A 109 23.72 -9.08 8.21
CA GLU A 109 22.32 -9.51 8.13
C GLU A 109 21.37 -8.31 8.13
N ALA A 110 21.59 -7.32 9.02
CA ALA A 110 20.79 -6.10 9.05
C ALA A 110 20.77 -5.36 7.69
N PHE A 111 21.94 -5.18 7.09
CA PHE A 111 22.06 -4.50 5.79
C PHE A 111 21.49 -5.32 4.64
N LEU A 112 21.64 -6.65 4.68
CA LEU A 112 21.06 -7.54 3.69
C LEU A 112 19.54 -7.56 3.78
N ILE A 113 18.96 -7.63 4.98
CA ILE A 113 17.51 -7.53 5.19
C ILE A 113 17.00 -6.19 4.66
N LEU A 114 17.66 -5.07 5.00
CA LEU A 114 17.31 -3.75 4.48
C LEU A 114 17.37 -3.71 2.94
N GLY A 115 18.44 -4.23 2.34
CA GLY A 115 18.61 -4.26 0.88
C GLY A 115 17.56 -5.12 0.18
N ILE A 116 17.29 -6.32 0.71
CA ILE A 116 16.29 -7.26 0.18
C ILE A 116 14.89 -6.65 0.24
N GLN A 117 14.50 -6.07 1.38
CA GLN A 117 13.17 -5.46 1.54
C GLN A 117 13.02 -4.19 0.67
N THR A 118 14.09 -3.41 0.51
CA THR A 118 14.09 -2.26 -0.40
C THR A 118 13.93 -2.71 -1.86
N LEU A 119 14.60 -3.81 -2.24
CA LEU A 119 14.45 -4.42 -3.55
C LEU A 119 13.02 -4.92 -3.77
N GLU A 120 12.44 -5.60 -2.79
CA GLU A 120 11.05 -6.08 -2.85
C GLU A 120 10.07 -4.93 -3.05
N LEU A 121 10.19 -3.85 -2.25
CA LEU A 121 9.43 -2.62 -2.43
C LEU A 121 9.59 -2.04 -3.84
N GLY A 122 10.83 -1.93 -4.34
CA GLY A 122 11.10 -1.45 -5.69
C GLY A 122 10.39 -2.27 -6.77
N ILE A 123 10.45 -3.60 -6.68
CA ILE A 123 9.77 -4.51 -7.62
C ILE A 123 8.25 -4.31 -7.56
N VAL A 124 7.67 -4.24 -6.36
CA VAL A 124 6.22 -4.02 -6.20
C VAL A 124 5.79 -2.68 -6.82
N LEU A 125 6.53 -1.59 -6.56
CA LEU A 125 6.20 -0.29 -7.12
C LEU A 125 6.29 -0.29 -8.65
N LEU A 126 7.29 -0.96 -9.23
CA LEU A 126 7.42 -1.12 -10.69
C LEU A 126 6.28 -1.94 -11.28
N LEU A 127 5.84 -3.02 -10.60
CA LEU A 127 4.72 -3.84 -11.04
C LEU A 127 3.39 -3.06 -11.02
N LEU A 128 3.18 -2.22 -10.01
CA LEU A 128 1.98 -1.39 -9.90
C LEU A 128 1.96 -0.26 -10.93
N GLN A 129 3.11 0.32 -11.27
CA GLN A 129 3.23 1.39 -12.27
C GLN A 129 3.28 0.89 -13.71
N TYR A 130 3.32 -0.42 -13.95
CA TYR A 130 3.50 -0.97 -15.28
C TYR A 130 2.34 -0.50 -16.21
N PRO A 131 2.64 0.18 -17.34
CA PRO A 131 1.68 0.97 -18.13
C PRO A 131 0.59 0.14 -18.85
N GLY A 132 0.49 -1.16 -18.58
CA GLY A 132 -0.55 -2.04 -19.10
C GLY A 132 -1.86 -2.05 -18.30
N LYS A 133 -1.91 -1.47 -17.09
CA LYS A 133 -3.12 -1.39 -16.25
C LYS A 133 -3.20 -0.03 -15.53
N PRO A 134 -3.81 1.00 -16.13
CA PRO A 134 -3.88 2.37 -15.58
C PRO A 134 -4.81 2.51 -14.35
N GLN A 135 -4.97 1.46 -13.56
CA GLN A 135 -5.99 1.33 -12.54
C GLN A 135 -5.48 1.67 -11.13
N TYR A 136 -4.17 1.83 -10.94
CA TYR A 136 -3.54 2.10 -9.66
C TYR A 136 -2.43 3.16 -9.81
N ASP A 137 -2.76 4.45 -9.68
CA ASP A 137 -1.74 5.48 -9.48
C ASP A 137 -1.34 5.49 -8.00
N LEU A 138 -0.04 5.41 -7.71
CA LEU A 138 0.45 5.50 -6.33
C LEU A 138 0.08 6.83 -5.68
N GLN A 139 -0.03 7.91 -6.46
CA GLN A 139 -0.39 9.22 -5.94
C GLN A 139 -1.79 9.21 -5.33
N ASP A 140 -2.72 8.44 -5.91
CA ASP A 140 -4.10 8.32 -5.42
C ASP A 140 -4.14 7.67 -4.03
N PHE A 141 -3.20 6.77 -3.72
CA PHE A 141 -3.13 6.13 -2.40
C PHE A 141 -2.69 7.09 -1.29
N PHE A 142 -1.77 8.02 -1.57
CA PHE A 142 -1.19 8.91 -0.55
C PHE A 142 -1.81 10.31 -0.52
N CYS A 143 -2.39 10.76 -1.63
CA CYS A 143 -3.01 12.06 -1.81
C CYS A 143 -4.37 11.91 -2.49
N PRO A 144 -5.41 11.42 -1.79
CA PRO A 144 -6.75 11.39 -2.35
C PRO A 144 -7.23 12.83 -2.60
N ASP A 145 -7.72 13.10 -3.81
CA ASP A 145 -8.04 14.45 -4.32
C ASP A 145 -9.00 15.26 -3.43
N GLU A 146 -9.90 14.63 -2.66
CA GLU A 146 -10.92 15.31 -1.85
C GLU A 146 -11.25 14.50 -0.58
N SER A 147 -10.31 14.39 0.37
CA SER A 147 -10.68 13.91 1.72
C SER A 147 -11.36 15.05 2.51
N PRO A 148 -12.61 14.88 3.01
CA PRO A 148 -13.27 15.94 3.77
C PRO A 148 -12.45 16.29 5.01
N LYS A 149 -12.36 17.58 5.37
CA LYS A 149 -11.61 18.08 6.55
C LYS A 149 -11.87 17.29 7.84
N GLN A 150 -13.05 16.67 7.96
CA GLN A 150 -13.47 15.85 9.11
C GLN A 150 -12.79 14.47 9.19
N ARG A 151 -12.28 13.93 8.08
CA ARG A 151 -11.59 12.62 8.01
C ARG A 151 -10.08 12.79 7.90
N SER A 152 -9.51 13.62 8.78
CA SER A 152 -8.07 13.85 8.84
C SER A 152 -7.31 12.54 9.08
N TRP A 153 -6.38 12.23 8.18
CA TRP A 153 -5.53 11.04 8.28
C TRP A 153 -4.68 11.04 9.55
N LEU A 154 -4.26 12.21 10.04
CA LEU A 154 -3.50 12.35 11.29
C LEU A 154 -4.35 11.96 12.50
N LEU A 155 -5.58 12.46 12.57
CA LEU A 155 -6.48 12.14 13.68
C LEU A 155 -6.84 10.65 13.68
N ALA A 156 -7.12 10.09 12.50
CA ALA A 156 -7.35 8.66 12.34
C ALA A 156 -6.13 7.82 12.74
N SER A 157 -4.91 8.30 12.46
CA SER A 157 -3.67 7.64 12.90
C SER A 157 -3.55 7.60 14.42
N VAL A 158 -3.78 8.73 15.10
CA VAL A 158 -3.69 8.81 16.56
C VAL A 158 -4.74 7.91 17.23
N LEU A 159 -5.99 8.01 16.79
CA LEU A 159 -7.08 7.20 17.33
C LEU A 159 -6.88 5.70 17.03
N GLY A 160 -6.50 5.38 15.79
CA GLY A 160 -6.23 4.01 15.35
C GLY A 160 -5.06 3.38 16.11
N PHE A 161 -3.99 4.14 16.36
CA PHE A 161 -2.85 3.67 17.14
C PHE A 161 -3.21 3.42 18.60
N GLY A 162 -3.91 4.35 19.26
CA GLY A 162 -4.38 4.15 20.63
C GLY A 162 -5.33 2.96 20.77
N PHE A 163 -6.23 2.78 19.79
CA PHE A 163 -7.12 1.63 19.73
C PHE A 163 -6.36 0.32 19.51
N LEU A 164 -5.38 0.31 18.61
CA LEU A 164 -4.51 -0.85 18.38
C LEU A 164 -3.79 -1.26 19.65
N LEU A 165 -3.13 -0.34 20.34
CA LEU A 165 -2.43 -0.63 21.60
C LEU A 165 -3.36 -1.19 22.68
N SER A 166 -4.58 -0.65 22.76
CA SER A 166 -5.58 -1.16 23.69
C SER A 166 -5.97 -2.59 23.37
N LEU A 167 -6.22 -2.91 22.10
CA LEU A 167 -6.53 -4.28 21.67
C LEU A 167 -5.37 -5.23 21.92
N VAL A 168 -4.16 -4.85 21.53
CA VAL A 168 -2.93 -5.62 21.75
C VAL A 168 -2.76 -5.95 23.23
N PHE A 169 -2.88 -4.94 24.11
CA PHE A 169 -2.73 -5.14 25.55
C PHE A 169 -3.77 -6.11 26.10
N ILE A 170 -5.04 -5.95 25.71
CA ILE A 170 -6.13 -6.84 26.14
C ILE A 170 -5.88 -8.27 25.65
N THR A 171 -5.52 -8.45 24.38
CA THR A 171 -5.30 -9.80 23.84
C THR A 171 -4.05 -10.46 24.40
N SER A 172 -3.00 -9.70 24.71
CA SER A 172 -1.82 -10.21 25.42
C SER A 172 -2.17 -10.64 26.86
N ASP A 173 -2.90 -9.84 27.64
CA ASP A 173 -3.33 -10.24 29.00
C ASP A 173 -4.21 -11.50 28.98
N ILE A 174 -5.12 -11.60 28.02
CA ILE A 174 -5.95 -12.82 27.85
C ILE A 174 -5.07 -14.02 27.47
N ALA A 175 -4.13 -13.84 26.54
CA ALA A 175 -3.23 -14.90 26.11
C ALA A 175 -2.35 -15.40 27.26
N ASP A 176 -1.78 -14.48 28.06
CA ASP A 176 -0.95 -14.82 29.22
C ASP A 176 -1.75 -15.59 30.28
N ARG A 177 -3.01 -15.24 30.50
CA ARG A 177 -3.90 -15.96 31.43
C ARG A 177 -4.25 -17.37 30.95
N LEU A 178 -4.39 -17.56 29.63
CA LEU A 178 -4.84 -18.83 29.05
C LEU A 178 -3.70 -19.80 28.74
N MET A 179 -2.60 -19.28 28.19
CA MET A 179 -1.49 -20.05 27.64
C MET A 179 -0.19 -19.90 28.45
N GLY A 180 -0.16 -18.99 29.42
CA GLY A 180 1.02 -18.62 30.16
C GLY A 180 1.81 -17.49 29.48
N PRO A 181 2.61 -16.73 30.24
CA PRO A 181 3.44 -15.67 29.68
C PRO A 181 4.43 -16.23 28.67
N LYS A 182 4.44 -15.68 27.47
CA LYS A 182 5.46 -15.94 26.46
C LYS A 182 6.27 -14.69 26.20
N ASP A 183 7.59 -14.83 26.20
CA ASP A 183 8.45 -13.73 25.81
C ASP A 183 8.21 -13.38 24.34
N VAL A 184 7.97 -12.09 24.08
CA VAL A 184 7.83 -11.52 22.72
C VAL A 184 9.21 -11.41 22.04
N ASN A 185 10.25 -11.97 22.65
CA ASN A 185 11.63 -11.78 22.26
C ASN A 185 11.94 -12.59 21.00
N ASN A 186 12.30 -11.88 19.92
CA ASN A 186 12.92 -12.49 18.77
C ASN A 186 14.45 -12.49 18.97
N PRO A 187 15.07 -13.62 19.37
CA PRO A 187 16.49 -13.67 19.71
C PRO A 187 17.39 -13.27 18.55
N PHE A 188 16.98 -13.61 17.31
CA PHE A 188 17.67 -13.22 16.09
C PHE A 188 17.69 -11.70 15.92
N LEU A 189 16.54 -11.04 16.06
CA LEU A 189 16.46 -9.58 15.98
C LEU A 189 17.24 -8.91 17.12
N LYS A 190 17.19 -9.46 18.34
CA LYS A 190 17.92 -8.94 19.50
C LYS A 190 19.43 -9.01 19.30
N GLU A 191 19.93 -10.10 18.71
CA GLU A 191 21.35 -10.24 18.35
C GLU A 191 21.79 -9.19 17.32
N ILE A 192 20.99 -8.98 16.28
CA ILE A 192 21.25 -7.94 15.27
C ILE A 192 21.29 -6.56 15.91
N LEU A 193 20.30 -6.22 16.74
CA LEU A 193 20.22 -4.94 17.43
C LEU A 193 21.40 -4.69 18.39
N SER A 194 21.96 -5.75 18.96
CA SER A 194 23.11 -5.67 19.88
C SER A 194 24.46 -5.55 19.16
N SER A 195 24.50 -5.71 17.84
CA SER A 195 25.76 -5.77 17.07
C SER A 195 26.39 -4.40 16.76
N GLY A 196 25.66 -3.29 16.93
CA GLY A 196 26.22 -1.94 16.83
C GLY A 196 25.24 -0.87 16.34
N SER A 197 25.65 0.41 16.38
CA SER A 197 24.77 1.53 15.99
C SER A 197 24.32 1.49 14.53
N SER A 198 25.18 0.98 13.64
CA SER A 198 24.88 0.87 12.21
C SER A 198 23.81 -0.18 11.92
N SER A 199 23.82 -1.31 12.62
CA SER A 199 22.78 -2.34 12.47
C SER A 199 21.46 -1.90 13.10
N VAL A 200 21.49 -1.22 14.24
CA VAL A 200 20.30 -0.55 14.81
C VAL A 200 19.67 0.42 13.80
N THR A 201 20.49 1.25 13.16
CA THR A 201 20.02 2.19 12.13
C THR A 201 19.39 1.42 10.96
N ALA A 202 20.02 0.36 10.47
CA ALA A 202 19.47 -0.48 9.41
C ALA A 202 18.14 -1.13 9.82
N CYS A 203 18.03 -1.65 11.05
CA CYS A 203 16.81 -2.21 11.61
C CYS A 203 15.68 -1.18 11.67
N ILE A 204 15.94 0.03 12.15
CA ILE A 204 14.93 1.11 12.19
C ILE A 204 14.43 1.42 10.78
N LEU A 205 15.34 1.56 9.80
CA LEU A 205 14.95 1.83 8.43
C LEU A 205 14.08 0.71 7.86
N VAL A 206 14.47 -0.55 8.04
CA VAL A 206 13.71 -1.67 7.46
C VAL A 206 12.39 -1.93 8.18
N TYR A 207 12.40 -2.11 9.50
CA TYR A 207 11.22 -2.50 10.27
C TYR A 207 10.20 -1.37 10.47
N CYS A 208 10.66 -0.11 10.53
CA CYS A 208 9.79 1.02 10.83
C CYS A 208 9.45 1.87 9.60
N ILE A 209 10.07 1.64 8.44
CA ILE A 209 9.83 2.45 7.23
C ILE A 209 9.59 1.56 6.02
N ILE A 210 10.60 0.78 5.60
CA ILE A 210 10.54 0.04 4.33
C ILE A 210 9.47 -1.06 4.37
N THR A 211 9.49 -1.92 5.39
CA THR A 211 8.54 -3.03 5.53
C THR A 211 7.10 -2.52 5.70
N PRO A 212 6.79 -1.58 6.61
CA PRO A 212 5.44 -1.00 6.68
C PRO A 212 4.98 -0.40 5.36
N LEU A 213 5.84 0.33 4.66
CA LEU A 213 5.48 0.93 3.37
C LEU A 213 5.16 -0.13 2.31
N LEU A 214 6.02 -1.16 2.18
CA LEU A 214 5.81 -2.29 1.29
C LEU A 214 4.49 -3.01 1.59
N GLU A 215 4.28 -3.38 2.85
CA GLU A 215 3.11 -4.15 3.26
C GLU A 215 1.83 -3.32 3.10
N GLU A 216 1.82 -2.05 3.47
CA GLU A 216 0.63 -1.21 3.26
C GLU A 216 0.32 -1.02 1.77
N VAL A 217 1.31 -0.85 0.90
CA VAL A 217 1.10 -0.77 -0.55
C VAL A 217 0.47 -2.05 -1.09
N VAL A 218 0.96 -3.22 -0.67
CA VAL A 218 0.45 -4.51 -1.15
C VAL A 218 -0.93 -4.84 -0.57
N TYR A 219 -1.06 -4.83 0.76
CA TYR A 219 -2.25 -5.36 1.42
C TYR A 219 -3.40 -4.35 1.48
N ARG A 220 -3.10 -3.04 1.59
CA ARG A 220 -4.13 -1.99 1.69
C ARG A 220 -4.31 -1.29 0.36
N GLY A 221 -3.22 -0.79 -0.23
CA GLY A 221 -3.23 -0.13 -1.54
C GLY A 221 -3.80 -1.04 -2.62
N PHE A 222 -3.20 -2.21 -2.82
CA PHE A 222 -3.64 -3.16 -3.85
C PHE A 222 -4.78 -4.07 -3.35
N LEU A 223 -4.50 -5.04 -2.47
CA LEU A 223 -5.44 -6.14 -2.16
C LEU A 223 -6.78 -5.64 -1.58
N LEU A 224 -6.75 -4.82 -0.51
CA LEU A 224 -7.96 -4.31 0.13
C LEU A 224 -8.77 -3.43 -0.83
N THR A 225 -8.14 -2.49 -1.55
CA THR A 225 -8.82 -1.65 -2.54
C THR A 225 -9.48 -2.50 -3.63
N SER A 226 -8.78 -3.50 -4.17
CA SER A 226 -9.32 -4.40 -5.18
C SER A 226 -10.52 -5.21 -4.66
N LEU A 227 -10.43 -5.76 -3.44
CA LEU A 227 -11.54 -6.50 -2.83
C LEU A 227 -12.74 -5.59 -2.53
N ALA A 228 -12.50 -4.41 -1.95
CA ALA A 228 -13.55 -3.44 -1.62
C ALA A 228 -14.31 -2.94 -2.87
N SER A 229 -13.71 -3.05 -4.06
CA SER A 229 -14.42 -2.77 -5.31
C SER A 229 -15.52 -3.78 -5.65
N LYS A 230 -15.43 -5.02 -5.13
CA LYS A 230 -16.33 -6.14 -5.46
C LYS A 230 -17.19 -6.63 -4.30
N MET A 231 -16.84 -6.28 -3.07
CA MET A 231 -17.57 -6.74 -1.88
C MET A 231 -17.74 -5.63 -0.85
N LYS A 232 -18.44 -5.92 0.26
CA LYS A 232 -18.58 -4.96 1.36
C LYS A 232 -17.21 -4.73 2.01
N TRP A 233 -16.95 -3.48 2.41
CA TRP A 233 -15.65 -3.10 2.98
C TRP A 233 -15.26 -3.96 4.20
N GLN A 234 -16.24 -4.37 5.03
CA GLN A 234 -15.97 -5.26 6.17
C GLN A 234 -15.40 -6.61 5.74
N GLN A 235 -15.95 -7.21 4.68
CA GLN A 235 -15.47 -8.47 4.13
C GLN A 235 -14.08 -8.29 3.50
N ALA A 236 -13.89 -7.18 2.77
CA ALA A 236 -12.60 -6.86 2.16
C ALA A 236 -11.49 -6.68 3.21
N VAL A 237 -11.76 -5.95 4.30
CA VAL A 237 -10.83 -5.79 5.43
C VAL A 237 -10.55 -7.15 6.08
N THR A 238 -11.58 -7.98 6.27
CA THR A 238 -11.41 -9.32 6.87
C THR A 238 -10.48 -10.18 6.04
N PHE A 239 -10.74 -10.32 4.73
CA PHE A 239 -9.90 -11.15 3.85
C PHE A 239 -8.48 -10.58 3.71
N SER A 240 -8.32 -9.27 3.54
CA SER A 240 -6.99 -8.65 3.48
C SER A 240 -6.20 -8.88 4.77
N SER A 241 -6.84 -8.75 5.94
CA SER A 241 -6.19 -8.97 7.25
C SER A 241 -5.78 -10.42 7.47
N ILE A 242 -6.59 -11.39 7.02
CA ILE A 242 -6.25 -12.82 7.07
C ILE A 242 -5.04 -13.11 6.17
N VAL A 243 -5.04 -12.59 4.94
CA VAL A 243 -3.93 -12.79 4.00
C VAL A 243 -2.64 -12.15 4.54
N PHE A 244 -2.72 -10.92 5.05
CA PHE A 244 -1.62 -10.23 5.73
C PHE A 244 -1.03 -11.07 6.87
N SER A 245 -1.88 -11.56 7.77
CA SER A 245 -1.44 -12.38 8.89
C SER A 245 -0.85 -13.73 8.46
N ALA A 246 -1.42 -14.36 7.43
CA ALA A 246 -0.94 -15.64 6.92
C ALA A 246 0.43 -15.52 6.22
N ALA A 247 0.70 -14.39 5.56
CA ALA A 247 1.96 -14.12 4.85
C ALA A 247 3.19 -14.07 5.77
N HIS A 248 2.98 -13.90 7.07
CA HIS A 248 4.04 -13.90 8.09
C HIS A 248 4.49 -15.32 8.51
N PHE A 249 3.77 -16.36 8.08
CA PHE A 249 4.04 -17.77 8.43
C PHE A 249 4.29 -18.03 9.93
N SER A 250 3.71 -17.22 10.80
CA SER A 250 3.87 -17.31 12.25
C SER A 250 2.53 -17.67 12.89
N GLY A 251 2.38 -18.94 13.26
CA GLY A 251 1.16 -19.42 13.93
C GLY A 251 0.93 -18.74 15.28
N GLU A 252 2.00 -18.49 16.04
CA GLU A 252 1.92 -17.84 17.36
C GLU A 252 1.48 -16.38 17.26
N ASN A 253 2.00 -15.64 16.27
CA ASN A 253 1.66 -14.23 16.09
C ASN A 253 0.42 -14.01 15.22
N PHE A 254 -0.22 -15.08 14.72
CA PHE A 254 -1.32 -14.97 13.77
C PHE A 254 -2.47 -14.10 14.30
N LEU A 255 -2.95 -14.36 15.53
CA LEU A 255 -4.05 -13.58 16.11
C LEU A 255 -3.66 -12.09 16.24
N GLN A 256 -2.43 -11.83 16.68
CA GLN A 256 -1.90 -10.49 16.89
C GLN A 256 -1.80 -9.72 15.57
N LEU A 257 -1.22 -10.34 14.55
CA LEU A 257 -1.07 -9.78 13.21
C LEU A 257 -2.43 -9.59 12.52
N LEU A 258 -3.39 -10.47 12.78
CA LEU A 258 -4.76 -10.32 12.30
C LEU A 258 -5.41 -9.05 12.87
N ILE A 259 -5.24 -8.77 14.17
CA ILE A 259 -5.76 -7.56 14.83
C ILE A 259 -5.11 -6.30 14.26
N VAL A 260 -3.78 -6.29 14.13
CA VAL A 260 -3.04 -5.22 13.45
C VAL A 260 -3.60 -5.04 12.04
N GLY A 261 -3.76 -6.15 11.32
CA GLY A 261 -4.47 -6.29 10.05
C GLY A 261 -5.75 -5.45 9.95
N PHE A 262 -6.68 -5.73 10.86
CA PHE A 262 -7.99 -5.12 10.94
C PHE A 262 -7.93 -3.62 11.21
N VAL A 263 -7.13 -3.17 12.18
CA VAL A 263 -7.07 -1.74 12.55
C VAL A 263 -6.52 -0.92 11.40
N LEU A 264 -5.44 -1.39 10.77
CA LEU A 264 -4.83 -0.77 9.60
C LEU A 264 -5.80 -0.71 8.42
N GLY A 265 -6.49 -1.82 8.11
CA GLY A 265 -7.50 -1.86 7.06
C GLY A 265 -8.69 -0.93 7.32
N CYS A 266 -9.20 -0.86 8.55
CA CYS A 266 -10.25 0.07 8.94
C CYS A 266 -9.81 1.54 8.83
N SER A 267 -8.58 1.85 9.24
CA SER A 267 -8.00 3.20 9.14
C SER A 267 -7.90 3.65 7.68
N TYR A 268 -7.45 2.77 6.79
CA TYR A 268 -7.42 3.05 5.36
C TYR A 268 -8.81 3.16 4.74
N CYS A 269 -9.76 2.28 5.09
CA CYS A 269 -11.14 2.38 4.64
C CYS A 269 -11.79 3.71 5.06
N TRP A 270 -11.55 4.18 6.28
CA TRP A 270 -12.12 5.43 6.78
C TRP A 270 -11.54 6.67 6.10
N THR A 271 -10.21 6.71 5.93
CA THR A 271 -9.48 7.90 5.45
C THR A 271 -9.33 7.93 3.93
N GLY A 272 -9.28 6.78 3.27
CA GLY A 272 -8.86 6.63 1.88
C GLY A 272 -7.40 7.01 1.65
N ASN A 273 -6.62 7.19 2.72
CA ASN A 273 -5.25 7.67 2.65
C ASN A 273 -4.31 6.66 3.32
N LEU A 274 -3.40 6.09 2.52
CA LEU A 274 -2.47 5.07 2.95
C LEU A 274 -1.49 5.58 4.02
N ARG A 275 -1.23 6.90 4.09
CA ARG A 275 -0.40 7.52 5.14
C ARG A 275 -0.91 7.20 6.53
N SER A 276 -2.22 7.11 6.72
CA SER A 276 -2.81 6.80 8.02
C SER A 276 -2.42 5.40 8.49
N SER A 277 -2.54 4.43 7.58
CA SER A 277 -2.19 3.05 7.84
C SER A 277 -0.68 2.87 8.02
N VAL A 278 0.13 3.46 7.12
CA VAL A 278 1.60 3.43 7.21
C VAL A 278 2.08 4.03 8.54
N ALA A 279 1.50 5.14 8.99
CA ALA A 279 1.89 5.78 10.25
C ALA A 279 1.60 4.88 11.46
N ILE A 280 0.38 4.33 11.56
CA ILE A 280 0.01 3.40 12.64
C ILE A 280 0.94 2.18 12.65
N HIS A 281 1.17 1.58 11.48
CA HIS A 281 2.01 0.40 11.33
C HIS A 281 3.47 0.68 11.72
N SER A 282 4.03 1.79 11.22
CA SER A 282 5.40 2.21 11.54
C SER A 282 5.59 2.48 13.03
N LEU A 283 4.63 3.15 13.67
CA LEU A 283 4.64 3.40 15.12
C LEU A 283 4.55 2.10 15.93
N TYR A 284 3.69 1.17 15.51
CA TYR A 284 3.55 -0.12 16.16
C TYR A 284 4.86 -0.93 16.06
N ASN A 285 5.45 -1.02 14.87
CA ASN A 285 6.72 -1.72 14.68
C ASN A 285 7.87 -1.05 15.45
N ALA A 286 7.90 0.29 15.51
CA ALA A 286 8.88 1.00 16.31
C ALA A 286 8.76 0.67 17.80
N LEU A 287 7.54 0.55 18.34
CA LEU A 287 7.33 0.11 19.72
C LEU A 287 7.80 -1.33 19.94
N VAL A 288 7.45 -2.26 19.06
CA VAL A 288 7.90 -3.66 19.15
C VAL A 288 9.42 -3.76 19.08
N LEU A 289 10.05 -3.01 18.17
CA LEU A 289 11.50 -2.95 18.03
C LEU A 289 12.16 -2.38 19.29
N PHE A 290 11.58 -1.32 19.86
CA PHE A 290 12.05 -0.72 21.10
C PHE A 290 11.97 -1.69 22.29
N PHE A 291 10.85 -2.41 22.46
CA PHE A 291 10.72 -3.44 23.50
C PHE A 291 11.73 -4.57 23.30
N THR A 292 11.93 -5.02 22.06
CA THR A 292 12.95 -6.04 21.74
C THR A 292 14.36 -5.55 22.12
N PHE A 293 14.67 -4.28 21.88
CA PHE A 293 15.96 -3.69 22.20
C PHE A 293 16.26 -3.64 23.71
N ILE A 294 15.26 -3.37 24.55
CA ILE A 294 15.43 -3.22 26.01
C ILE A 294 15.25 -4.53 26.80
N SER A 295 14.75 -5.58 26.14
CA SER A 295 14.42 -6.89 26.72
C SER A 295 15.62 -7.77 27.06
#